data_AF-A0AAX3KFD4-F1
#
_entry.id   AF-A0AAX3KFD4-F1
#
_cell.length_a   1.000
_cell.length_b   1.000
_cell.length_c   1.000
_cell.angle_alpha   90.00
_cell.angle_beta   90.00
_cell.angle_gamma   90.00
#
_symmetry.space_group_name_H-M   'P 1'
#
loop_
_entity.id
_entity.type
_entity.pdbx_description
1 polymer ?
#
loop_
_entity_poly.entity_id
_entity_poly.type
_entity_poly.pdbx_seq_one_letter_code
_entity_poly.pdbx_strand_id
1 'polypeptide(L)'
;MYSLDELEAFVAQAIGGDVLAEAGGGFVGVMARSAPSIQKDIPVAFELYTLLEHFLKSLPIRREPISFDAPTLEIEPGIVVDQKGHKVVALLPIQAGQLGDVAFWLAEALPSREVKSLPGILALAFSVETHQDVKHLLPEWMAAFYVEGEGRHCVPILALKSVLEDERFGGDWVAVALHRLADFALPQAQAQQAAGGEVKTTR
;
A
#
# COMPACT_ATOMS: atom_id res chain seq x y z
N MET A 1 14.20 -13.52 6.60
CA MET A 1 13.04 -13.46 7.52
C MET A 1 13.12 -12.08 8.11
N TYR A 2 12.29 -11.12 7.69
CA TYR A 2 12.65 -9.71 7.90
C TYR A 2 12.74 -9.32 9.38
N SER A 3 13.94 -8.91 9.79
CA SER A 3 14.19 -8.09 10.98
C SER A 3 13.79 -6.63 10.70
N LEU A 4 13.77 -5.79 11.75
CA LEU A 4 13.66 -4.34 11.61
C LEU A 4 14.74 -3.82 10.65
N ASP A 5 15.99 -4.21 10.87
CA ASP A 5 17.14 -3.81 10.04
C ASP A 5 16.96 -4.21 8.56
N GLU A 6 16.37 -5.37 8.27
CA GLU A 6 16.09 -5.80 6.89
C GLU A 6 14.99 -4.94 6.23
N LEU A 7 13.96 -4.54 6.98
CA LEU A 7 12.91 -3.64 6.46
C LEU A 7 13.44 -2.22 6.26
N GLU A 8 14.23 -1.70 7.20
CA GLU A 8 14.90 -0.41 7.04
C GLU A 8 15.84 -0.41 5.83
N ALA A 9 16.60 -1.49 5.64
CA ALA A 9 17.45 -1.67 4.46
C ALA A 9 16.64 -1.71 3.16
N PHE A 10 15.47 -2.37 3.14
CA PHE A 10 14.58 -2.37 1.98
C PHE A 10 14.04 -0.99 1.66
N VAL A 11 13.60 -0.24 2.65
CA VAL A 11 13.10 1.13 2.45
C VAL A 11 14.23 2.02 1.94
N ALA A 12 15.41 1.96 2.58
CA ALA A 12 16.60 2.69 2.16
C ALA A 12 17.04 2.32 0.74
N GLN A 13 16.95 1.05 0.35
CA GLN A 13 17.23 0.59 -1.01
C GLN A 13 16.19 1.11 -2.01
N ALA A 14 14.92 1.20 -1.62
CA ALA A 14 13.84 1.63 -2.51
C ALA A 14 13.89 3.14 -2.83
N ILE A 15 14.23 3.96 -1.82
CA ILE A 15 14.39 5.41 -1.96
C ILE A 15 15.82 5.83 -2.35
N GLY A 16 16.81 4.99 -2.06
CA GLY A 16 18.22 5.27 -2.22
C GLY A 16 18.75 5.04 -3.63
N GLY A 17 19.98 5.48 -3.86
CA GLY A 17 20.63 5.48 -5.17
C GLY A 17 20.48 6.82 -5.89
N ASP A 18 21.42 7.11 -6.78
CA ASP A 18 21.38 8.33 -7.57
C ASP A 18 20.31 8.16 -8.66
N VAL A 19 19.20 8.87 -8.50
CA VAL A 19 18.07 8.87 -9.46
C VAL A 19 18.55 9.29 -10.86
N LEU A 20 19.65 10.04 -10.95
CA LEU A 20 20.26 10.51 -12.20
C LEU A 20 21.35 9.56 -12.74
N ALA A 21 21.84 8.60 -11.96
CA ALA A 21 22.84 7.64 -12.43
C ALA A 21 22.18 6.46 -13.16
N GLU A 22 22.68 6.15 -14.36
CA GLU A 22 22.14 5.10 -15.23
C GLU A 22 22.29 3.67 -14.68
N ALA A 23 23.15 3.45 -13.66
CA ALA A 23 23.61 2.11 -13.27
C ALA A 23 23.25 1.66 -11.84
N GLY A 24 22.43 2.39 -11.09
CA GLY A 24 22.13 1.99 -9.70
C GLY A 24 21.21 2.95 -8.98
N GLY A 25 19.90 2.78 -9.18
CA GLY A 25 18.88 3.50 -8.44
C GLY A 25 17.90 2.53 -7.81
N GLY A 26 17.39 2.89 -6.63
CA GLY A 26 16.28 2.22 -5.97
C GLY A 26 15.01 2.23 -6.82
N PHE A 27 13.93 1.63 -6.30
CA PHE A 27 12.67 1.52 -7.03
C PHE A 27 12.17 2.88 -7.55
N VAL A 28 12.36 3.97 -6.79
CA VAL A 28 12.02 5.32 -7.25
C VAL A 28 12.84 5.74 -8.49
N GLY A 29 14.12 5.39 -8.54
CA GLY A 29 14.96 5.62 -9.72
C GLY A 29 14.51 4.79 -10.94
N VAL A 30 14.00 3.57 -10.72
CA VAL A 30 13.40 2.75 -11.78
C VAL A 30 12.13 3.43 -12.32
N MET A 31 11.25 3.93 -11.44
CA MET A 31 10.06 4.68 -11.85
C MET A 31 10.43 5.94 -12.64
N ALA A 32 11.48 6.67 -12.23
CA ALA A 32 11.95 7.88 -12.91
C ALA A 32 12.42 7.63 -14.36
N ARG A 33 12.93 6.43 -14.66
CA ARG A 33 13.34 6.02 -16.01
C ARG A 33 12.22 5.32 -16.80
N SER A 34 11.06 5.12 -16.20
CA SER A 34 9.92 4.44 -16.81
C SER A 34 9.06 5.39 -17.65
N ALA A 35 7.96 4.89 -18.21
CA ALA A 35 7.02 5.70 -18.99
C ALA A 35 6.50 6.91 -18.17
N PRO A 36 6.15 8.05 -18.82
CA PRO A 36 5.63 9.24 -18.12
C PRO A 36 4.42 8.96 -17.23
N SER A 37 3.60 7.98 -17.62
CA SER A 37 2.45 7.51 -16.85
C SER A 37 2.82 6.93 -15.49
N ILE A 38 3.98 6.31 -15.35
CA ILE A 38 4.52 5.76 -14.09
C ILE A 38 5.25 6.86 -13.31
N GLN A 39 5.95 7.76 -14.00
CA GLN A 39 6.68 8.85 -13.35
C GLN A 39 5.77 9.75 -12.50
N LYS A 40 4.50 9.94 -12.91
CA LYS A 40 3.51 10.74 -12.16
C LYS A 40 3.20 10.17 -10.76
N ASP A 41 3.47 8.89 -10.53
CA ASP A 41 3.20 8.21 -9.26
C ASP A 41 4.38 8.28 -8.28
N ILE A 42 5.54 8.80 -8.71
CA ILE A 42 6.74 8.93 -7.87
C ILE A 42 6.45 9.66 -6.54
N PRO A 43 5.71 10.79 -6.50
CA PRO A 43 5.42 11.46 -5.22
C PRO A 43 4.66 10.57 -4.25
N VAL A 44 3.72 9.77 -4.75
CA VAL A 44 2.93 8.84 -3.93
C VAL A 44 3.81 7.70 -3.44
N ALA A 45 4.58 7.06 -4.34
CA ALA A 45 5.51 6.00 -3.95
C ALA A 45 6.51 6.48 -2.87
N PHE A 46 7.04 7.69 -3.01
CA PHE A 46 7.93 8.29 -2.03
C PHE A 46 7.24 8.53 -0.68
N GLU A 47 5.99 9.02 -0.69
CA GLU A 47 5.17 9.17 0.52
C GLU A 47 4.95 7.82 1.23
N LEU A 48 4.60 6.75 0.51
CA LEU A 48 4.43 5.41 1.08
C LEU A 48 5.71 4.92 1.78
N TYR A 49 6.86 5.03 1.12
CA TYR A 49 8.14 4.62 1.71
C TYR A 49 8.51 5.47 2.93
N THR A 50 8.32 6.78 2.86
CA THR A 50 8.64 7.69 3.97
C THR A 50 7.76 7.41 5.19
N LEU A 51 6.47 7.13 4.96
CA LEU A 51 5.56 6.71 6.02
C LEU A 51 5.99 5.38 6.65
N LEU A 52 6.33 4.40 5.83
CA LEU A 52 6.85 3.12 6.33
C LEU A 52 8.14 3.33 7.14
N GLU A 53 9.10 4.11 6.64
CA GLU A 53 10.35 4.43 7.34
C GLU A 53 10.10 5.10 8.70
N HIS A 54 9.18 6.08 8.73
CA HIS A 54 8.85 6.81 9.95
C HIS A 54 8.27 5.87 11.01
N PHE A 55 7.31 5.03 10.63
CA PHE A 55 6.57 4.19 11.57
C PHE A 55 7.29 2.88 11.93
N LEU A 56 8.29 2.44 11.15
CA LEU A 56 9.19 1.35 11.55
C LEU A 56 9.88 1.63 12.90
N LYS A 57 10.08 2.91 13.23
CA LYS A 57 10.77 3.36 14.46
C LYS A 57 9.86 3.36 15.69
N SER A 58 8.53 3.25 15.52
CA SER A 58 7.57 3.52 16.60
C SER A 58 6.44 2.49 16.73
N LEU A 59 6.09 1.77 15.66
CA LEU A 59 5.03 0.76 15.67
C LEU A 59 5.58 -0.66 15.88
N PRO A 60 4.81 -1.55 16.53
CA PRO A 60 5.21 -2.94 16.69
C PRO A 60 5.24 -3.66 15.34
N ILE A 61 6.25 -4.51 15.15
CA ILE A 61 6.32 -5.42 14.00
C ILE A 61 5.76 -6.78 14.43
N ARG A 62 4.76 -7.26 13.70
CA ARG A 62 4.14 -8.58 13.90
C ARG A 62 4.23 -9.45 12.65
N ARG A 63 4.07 -10.75 12.86
CA ARG A 63 4.24 -11.78 11.82
C ARG A 63 2.97 -12.59 11.71
N GLU A 64 2.32 -12.48 10.57
CA GLU A 64 1.05 -13.13 10.30
C GLU A 64 1.07 -13.69 8.88
N PRO A 65 0.33 -14.77 8.59
CA PRO A 65 0.20 -15.25 7.22
C PRO A 65 -0.53 -14.20 6.37
N ILE A 66 0.07 -13.77 5.25
CA ILE A 66 -0.56 -12.80 4.34
C ILE A 66 -0.80 -13.45 2.98
N SER A 67 -2.04 -13.90 2.75
CA SER A 67 -2.50 -14.45 1.48
C SER A 67 -4.02 -14.35 1.36
N PHE A 68 -4.54 -14.56 0.15
CA PHE A 68 -5.97 -14.56 -0.11
C PHE A 68 -6.77 -15.51 0.81
N ASP A 69 -6.23 -16.69 1.11
CA ASP A 69 -6.88 -17.70 1.96
C ASP A 69 -6.49 -17.59 3.45
N ALA A 70 -5.71 -16.57 3.84
CA ALA A 70 -5.31 -16.41 5.23
C ALA A 70 -6.44 -15.80 6.07
N PRO A 71 -6.44 -15.99 7.40
CA PRO A 71 -7.30 -15.23 8.30
C PRO A 71 -7.12 -13.72 8.08
N THR A 72 -8.23 -12.99 8.08
CA THR A 72 -8.21 -11.53 7.97
C THR A 72 -7.41 -10.91 9.11
N LEU A 73 -6.52 -9.98 8.78
CA LEU A 73 -5.74 -9.21 9.74
C LEU A 73 -6.64 -8.35 10.63
N GLU A 74 -6.27 -8.27 11.91
CA GLU A 74 -6.87 -7.31 12.83
C GLU A 74 -6.39 -5.88 12.52
N ILE A 75 -7.33 -4.94 12.51
CA ILE A 75 -7.07 -3.52 12.22
C ILE A 75 -6.55 -2.82 13.48
N GLU A 76 -5.31 -3.14 13.81
CA GLU A 76 -4.57 -2.55 14.92
C GLU A 76 -3.25 -1.92 14.44
N PRO A 77 -2.85 -0.76 14.99
CA PRO A 77 -1.59 -0.11 14.65
C PRO A 77 -0.39 -1.06 14.70
N GLY A 78 0.40 -1.09 13.62
CA GLY A 78 1.51 -2.03 13.52
C GLY A 78 2.01 -2.22 12.11
N ILE A 79 3.13 -2.93 11.99
CA ILE A 79 3.67 -3.37 10.71
C ILE A 79 3.58 -4.89 10.67
N VAL A 80 2.78 -5.42 9.77
CA VAL A 80 2.59 -6.86 9.59
C VAL A 80 3.48 -7.33 8.46
N VAL A 81 4.32 -8.31 8.73
CA VAL A 81 5.19 -8.94 7.74
C VAL A 81 4.70 -10.36 7.49
N ASP A 82 4.58 -10.72 6.22
CA ASP A 82 4.25 -12.07 5.81
C ASP A 82 5.30 -13.07 6.32
N GLN A 83 4.84 -14.22 6.81
CA GLN A 83 5.72 -15.30 7.28
C GLN A 83 6.68 -15.78 6.20
N LYS A 84 6.27 -15.76 4.93
CA LYS A 84 7.13 -16.12 3.79
C LYS A 84 7.99 -14.95 3.30
N GLY A 85 7.76 -13.74 3.82
CA GLY A 85 8.51 -12.55 3.47
C GLY A 85 8.21 -12.03 2.06
N HIS A 86 7.00 -12.23 1.56
CA HIS A 86 6.61 -11.70 0.24
C HIS A 86 5.76 -10.44 0.31
N LYS A 87 5.26 -10.08 1.50
CA LYS A 87 4.35 -8.94 1.68
C LYS A 87 4.63 -8.24 3.00
N VAL A 88 4.37 -6.94 3.00
CA VAL A 88 4.40 -6.08 4.18
C VAL A 88 3.14 -5.21 4.15
N VAL A 89 2.47 -5.08 5.29
CA VAL A 89 1.33 -4.18 5.48
C VAL A 89 1.64 -3.26 6.65
N ALA A 90 1.62 -1.94 6.43
CA ALA A 90 1.72 -0.96 7.50
C ALA A 90 0.34 -0.42 7.84
N LEU A 91 -0.08 -0.59 9.09
CA LEU A 91 -1.35 -0.13 9.65
C LEU A 91 -1.08 1.09 10.52
N LEU A 92 -1.31 2.26 9.95
CA LEU A 92 -0.91 3.54 10.52
C LEU A 92 -2.10 4.20 11.24
N PRO A 93 -1.96 4.58 12.53
CA PRO A 93 -3.00 5.31 13.24
C PRO A 93 -3.13 6.73 12.71
N ILE A 94 -4.35 7.13 12.37
CA ILE A 94 -4.68 8.46 11.88
C ILE A 94 -5.68 9.08 12.86
N GLN A 95 -5.32 10.24 13.43
CA GLN A 95 -6.26 10.98 14.27
C GLN A 95 -7.23 11.80 13.42
N ALA A 96 -8.32 12.24 14.04
CA ALA A 96 -9.31 13.07 13.38
C ALA A 96 -8.65 14.31 12.75
N GLY A 97 -8.94 14.56 11.48
CA GLY A 97 -8.41 15.67 10.69
C GLY A 97 -6.97 15.52 10.21
N GLN A 98 -6.24 14.46 10.58
CA GLN A 98 -4.80 14.35 10.28
C GLN A 98 -4.47 13.59 8.99
N LEU A 99 -5.44 12.97 8.31
CA LEU A 99 -5.13 12.12 7.15
C LEU A 99 -4.36 12.88 6.07
N GLY A 100 -4.76 14.12 5.77
CA GLY A 100 -4.06 14.96 4.79
C GLY A 100 -2.72 15.52 5.26
N ASP A 101 -2.51 15.64 6.57
CA ASP A 101 -1.23 16.10 7.13
C ASP A 101 -0.20 14.97 7.17
N VAL A 102 -0.67 13.73 7.40
CA VAL A 102 0.17 12.53 7.47
C VAL A 102 0.46 11.98 6.08
N ALA A 103 -0.56 11.84 5.23
CA ALA A 103 -0.48 11.19 3.92
C ALA A 103 -1.17 12.05 2.86
N PHE A 104 -0.54 13.17 2.50
CA PHE A 104 -1.10 14.20 1.63
C PHE A 104 -1.59 13.63 0.29
N TRP A 105 -0.75 12.85 -0.41
CA TRP A 105 -1.12 12.33 -1.73
C TRP A 105 -2.21 11.28 -1.67
N LEU A 106 -2.17 10.39 -0.68
CA LEU A 106 -3.22 9.39 -0.45
C LEU A 106 -4.54 10.04 -0.04
N ALA A 107 -4.51 11.07 0.80
CA ALA A 107 -5.68 11.83 1.19
C ALA A 107 -6.32 12.55 -0.01
N GLU A 108 -5.52 13.10 -0.92
CA GLU A 108 -6.06 13.76 -2.12
C GLU A 108 -6.72 12.78 -3.11
N ALA A 109 -6.41 11.48 -3.03
CA ALA A 109 -7.13 10.46 -3.78
C ALA A 109 -8.53 10.14 -3.22
N LEU A 110 -8.84 10.56 -1.99
CA LEU A 110 -10.16 10.40 -1.38
C LEU A 110 -11.09 11.59 -1.69
N PRO A 111 -12.27 11.35 -2.30
CA PRO A 111 -13.18 12.42 -2.70
C PRO A 111 -13.95 13.05 -1.52
N SER A 112 -14.35 12.26 -0.52
CA SER A 112 -15.15 12.75 0.61
C SER A 112 -14.28 13.49 1.62
N ARG A 113 -14.60 14.76 1.89
CA ARG A 113 -13.95 15.56 2.93
C ARG A 113 -14.29 15.05 4.32
N GLU A 114 -15.50 14.56 4.49
CA GLU A 114 -16.01 13.99 5.73
C GLU A 114 -15.17 12.78 6.12
N VAL A 115 -14.98 11.82 5.20
CA VAL A 115 -14.14 10.63 5.44
C VAL A 115 -12.71 11.03 5.82
N LYS A 116 -12.11 12.01 5.12
CA LYS A 116 -10.75 12.50 5.42
C LYS A 116 -10.60 13.12 6.81
N SER A 117 -11.70 13.63 7.38
CA SER A 117 -11.71 14.26 8.69
C SER A 117 -11.88 13.26 9.84
N LEU A 118 -12.32 12.03 9.56
CA LEU A 118 -12.55 11.02 10.58
C LEU A 118 -11.24 10.35 11.02
N PRO A 119 -11.13 9.90 12.28
CA PRO A 119 -10.02 9.08 12.71
C PRO A 119 -10.11 7.68 12.09
N GLY A 120 -8.99 6.95 12.05
CA GLY A 120 -9.00 5.58 11.55
C GLY A 120 -7.61 4.96 11.45
N ILE A 121 -7.53 3.89 10.65
CA ILE A 121 -6.28 3.21 10.31
C ILE A 121 -6.05 3.30 8.80
N LEU A 122 -4.91 3.86 8.41
CA LEU A 122 -4.44 3.85 7.03
C LEU A 122 -3.59 2.60 6.81
N ALA A 123 -4.04 1.71 5.93
CA ALA A 123 -3.33 0.51 5.53
C ALA A 123 -2.54 0.76 4.24
N LEU A 124 -1.22 0.63 4.32
CA LEU A 124 -0.30 0.68 3.18
C LEU A 124 0.19 -0.74 2.89
N ALA A 125 0.04 -1.20 1.66
CA ALA A 125 0.46 -2.53 1.24
C ALA A 125 1.71 -2.47 0.38
N PHE A 126 2.61 -3.42 0.58
CA PHE A 126 3.84 -3.57 -0.19
C PHE A 126 4.08 -5.03 -0.53
N SER A 127 4.48 -5.28 -1.78
CA SER A 127 4.98 -6.58 -2.22
C SER A 127 6.49 -6.63 -2.14
N VAL A 128 7.04 -7.80 -1.84
CA VAL A 128 8.47 -8.07 -1.90
C VAL A 128 8.73 -9.05 -3.04
N GLU A 129 9.36 -8.56 -4.08
CA GLU A 129 9.69 -9.31 -5.29
C GLU A 129 11.19 -9.52 -5.42
N THR A 130 11.60 -10.57 -6.12
CA THR A 130 13.02 -10.83 -6.41
C THR A 130 13.27 -10.61 -7.89
N HIS A 131 14.17 -9.67 -8.20
CA HIS A 131 14.62 -9.34 -9.55
C HIS A 131 16.14 -9.45 -9.58
N GLN A 132 16.69 -10.29 -10.48
CA GLN A 132 18.14 -10.51 -10.60
C GLN A 132 18.80 -10.88 -9.25
N ASP A 133 18.17 -11.81 -8.50
CA ASP A 133 18.59 -12.26 -7.16
C ASP A 133 18.60 -11.19 -6.06
N VAL A 134 18.12 -9.97 -6.37
CA VAL A 134 17.95 -8.88 -5.41
C VAL A 134 16.48 -8.76 -5.04
N LYS A 135 16.21 -8.65 -3.74
CA LYS A 135 14.86 -8.38 -3.24
C LYS A 135 14.54 -6.90 -3.33
N HIS A 136 13.31 -6.59 -3.74
CA HIS A 136 12.79 -5.25 -3.86
C HIS A 136 11.47 -5.17 -3.12
N LEU A 137 11.34 -4.18 -2.25
CA LEU A 137 10.06 -3.76 -1.69
C LEU A 137 9.39 -2.83 -2.71
N LEU A 138 8.13 -3.12 -3.05
CA LEU A 138 7.36 -2.41 -4.06
C LEU A 138 6.04 -1.94 -3.42
N PRO A 139 5.66 -0.65 -3.48
CA PRO A 139 4.35 -0.20 -3.03
C PRO A 139 3.28 -0.81 -3.93
N GLU A 140 2.19 -1.24 -3.32
CA GLU A 140 1.00 -1.59 -4.08
C GLU A 140 0.34 -0.32 -4.65
N TRP A 141 -0.37 -0.50 -5.76
CA TRP A 141 -1.09 0.58 -6.43
C TRP A 141 -2.31 1.07 -5.66
N MET A 142 -2.70 0.35 -4.60
CA MET A 142 -3.82 0.67 -3.75
C MET A 142 -3.40 0.77 -2.28
N ALA A 143 -4.19 1.51 -1.52
CA ALA A 143 -4.18 1.56 -0.07
C ALA A 143 -5.62 1.43 0.45
N ALA A 144 -5.83 1.35 1.75
CA ALA A 144 -7.16 1.38 2.35
C ALA A 144 -7.19 2.26 3.59
N PHE A 145 -8.29 2.98 3.78
CA PHE A 145 -8.57 3.70 5.01
C PHE A 145 -9.75 3.06 5.74
N TYR A 146 -9.49 2.56 6.95
CA TYR A 146 -10.47 1.97 7.84
C TYR A 146 -10.98 3.02 8.81
N VAL A 147 -12.13 3.58 8.50
CA VAL A 147 -12.76 4.64 9.31
C VAL A 147 -13.07 4.10 10.70
N GLU A 148 -12.74 4.88 11.72
CA GLU A 148 -12.86 4.53 13.15
C GLU A 148 -12.04 3.28 13.55
N GLY A 149 -11.13 2.82 12.69
CA GLY A 149 -10.33 1.60 12.92
C GLY A 149 -11.15 0.32 12.73
N GLU A 150 -12.31 0.40 12.08
CA GLU A 150 -13.20 -0.75 11.93
C GLU A 150 -13.04 -1.41 10.56
N GLY A 151 -12.73 -2.71 10.53
CA GLY A 151 -12.58 -3.49 9.29
C GLY A 151 -13.82 -3.48 8.38
N ARG A 152 -15.01 -3.17 8.93
CA ARG A 152 -16.23 -3.00 8.15
C ARG A 152 -16.31 -1.69 7.38
N HIS A 153 -15.60 -0.65 7.82
CA HIS A 153 -15.62 0.67 7.20
C HIS A 153 -14.39 0.90 6.33
N CYS A 154 -14.13 -0.05 5.43
CA CYS A 154 -13.02 0.00 4.49
C CYS A 154 -13.33 0.96 3.33
N VAL A 155 -12.48 1.97 3.15
CA VAL A 155 -12.49 2.87 2.01
C VAL A 155 -11.22 2.63 1.18
N PRO A 156 -11.31 1.96 0.01
CA PRO A 156 -10.13 1.75 -0.83
C PRO A 156 -9.65 3.08 -1.43
N ILE A 157 -8.33 3.22 -1.55
CA ILE A 157 -7.65 4.40 -2.06
C ILE A 157 -6.85 3.98 -3.29
N LEU A 158 -7.02 4.69 -4.39
CA LEU A 158 -6.16 4.56 -5.56
C LEU A 158 -4.87 5.34 -5.33
N ALA A 159 -3.80 4.64 -4.92
CA ALA A 159 -2.52 5.26 -4.61
C ALA A 159 -1.72 5.58 -5.88
N LEU A 160 -1.48 4.59 -6.73
CA LEU A 160 -0.68 4.74 -7.95
C LEU A 160 -1.62 4.80 -9.17
N LYS A 161 -1.73 5.98 -9.79
CA LYS A 161 -2.70 6.28 -10.84
C LYS A 161 -2.27 5.81 -12.22
N SER A 162 -1.03 5.36 -12.39
CA SER A 162 -0.54 4.72 -13.62
C SER A 162 -1.35 3.48 -13.98
N VAL A 163 -1.90 2.78 -12.97
CA VAL A 163 -2.70 1.57 -13.13
C VAL A 163 -3.97 1.79 -13.96
N LEU A 164 -4.50 3.02 -14.00
CA LEU A 164 -5.69 3.36 -14.80
C LEU A 164 -5.43 3.40 -16.31
N GLU A 165 -4.17 3.48 -16.71
CA GLU A 165 -3.77 3.44 -18.12
C GLU A 165 -3.56 2.01 -18.62
N ASP A 166 -3.62 1.03 -17.72
CA ASP A 166 -3.52 -0.39 -18.05
C ASP A 166 -4.93 -0.97 -18.26
N GLU A 167 -5.21 -1.36 -19.51
CA GLU A 167 -6.50 -1.90 -19.95
C GLU A 167 -6.97 -3.11 -19.12
N ARG A 168 -6.04 -3.84 -18.48
CA ARG A 168 -6.34 -4.99 -17.62
C ARG A 168 -7.13 -4.61 -16.36
N PHE A 169 -7.11 -3.34 -15.96
CA PHE A 169 -7.83 -2.85 -14.77
C PHE A 169 -9.28 -2.40 -15.06
N GLY A 170 -9.74 -2.52 -16.33
CA GLY A 170 -11.15 -2.76 -16.65
C GLY A 170 -12.17 -1.69 -16.23
N GLY A 171 -11.75 -0.46 -15.94
CA GLY A 171 -12.64 0.68 -15.66
C GLY A 171 -13.19 0.77 -14.23
N ASP A 172 -13.45 -0.34 -13.55
CA ASP A 172 -13.84 -0.38 -12.12
C ASP A 172 -12.68 -0.80 -11.23
N TRP A 173 -11.78 0.15 -10.96
CA TRP A 173 -10.62 -0.07 -10.11
C TRP A 173 -11.00 -0.39 -8.65
N VAL A 174 -12.19 0.01 -8.19
CA VAL A 174 -12.63 -0.20 -6.80
C VAL A 174 -12.83 -1.69 -6.53
N ALA A 175 -13.54 -2.37 -7.43
CA ALA A 175 -13.76 -3.81 -7.32
C ALA A 175 -12.43 -4.60 -7.36
N VAL A 176 -11.50 -4.18 -8.22
CA VAL A 176 -10.16 -4.80 -8.32
C VAL A 176 -9.33 -4.51 -7.06
N ALA A 177 -9.41 -3.30 -6.51
CA ALA A 177 -8.70 -2.93 -5.27
C ALA A 177 -9.19 -3.75 -4.09
N LEU A 178 -10.51 -3.92 -3.95
CA LEU A 178 -11.12 -4.74 -2.90
C LEU A 178 -10.71 -6.20 -3.01
N HIS A 179 -10.67 -6.76 -4.22
CA HIS A 179 -10.13 -8.09 -4.44
C HIS A 179 -8.64 -8.18 -4.08
N ARG A 180 -7.84 -7.18 -4.47
CA ARG A 180 -6.42 -7.11 -4.15
C ARG A 180 -6.16 -6.95 -2.64
N LEU A 181 -7.02 -6.26 -1.90
CA LEU A 181 -6.92 -6.14 -0.44
C LEU A 181 -7.03 -7.52 0.23
N ALA A 182 -7.86 -8.43 -0.32
CA ALA A 182 -7.94 -9.80 0.16
C ALA A 182 -6.61 -10.56 -0.01
N ASP A 183 -5.82 -10.30 -1.06
CA ASP A 183 -4.47 -10.88 -1.20
C ASP A 183 -3.55 -10.47 -0.05
N PHE A 184 -3.80 -9.30 0.56
CA PHE A 184 -3.09 -8.78 1.72
C PHE A 184 -3.75 -9.15 3.06
N ALA A 185 -4.71 -10.09 3.04
CA ALA A 185 -5.51 -10.49 4.18
C ALA A 185 -6.21 -9.29 4.88
N LEU A 186 -6.43 -8.20 4.15
CA LEU A 186 -7.05 -6.99 4.69
C LEU A 186 -8.59 -7.13 4.66
N PRO A 187 -9.31 -6.72 5.72
CA PRO A 187 -10.76 -6.75 5.75
C PRO A 187 -11.34 -5.92 4.62
N GLN A 188 -12.16 -6.53 3.77
CA GLN A 188 -12.72 -5.86 2.59
C GLN A 188 -14.14 -6.33 2.24
N ALA A 189 -14.60 -7.45 2.81
CA ALA A 189 -15.83 -8.13 2.40
C ALA A 189 -17.10 -7.25 2.43
N GLN A 190 -17.25 -6.38 3.44
CA GLN A 190 -18.43 -5.50 3.52
C GLN A 190 -18.38 -4.37 2.48
N ALA A 191 -17.20 -3.81 2.23
CA ALA A 191 -17.02 -2.83 1.16
C ALA A 191 -17.26 -3.46 -0.22
N GLN A 192 -16.87 -4.72 -0.43
CA GLN A 192 -17.16 -5.47 -1.65
C GLN A 192 -18.66 -5.73 -1.86
N GLN A 193 -19.38 -6.06 -0.79
CA GLN A 193 -20.83 -6.20 -0.84
C GLN A 193 -21.52 -4.87 -1.19
N ALA A 194 -21.08 -3.77 -0.57
CA ALA A 194 -21.62 -2.43 -0.84
C ALA A 194 -21.32 -1.93 -2.27
N ALA A 195 -20.17 -2.31 -2.84
CA ALA A 195 -19.78 -2.00 -4.21
C ALA A 195 -20.53 -2.84 -5.28
N GLY A 196 -21.35 -3.82 -4.88
CA GLY A 196 -22.18 -4.63 -5.79
C GLY A 196 -21.43 -5.74 -6.54
N GLY A 197 -20.35 -6.27 -5.96
CA GLY A 197 -19.34 -7.08 -6.65
C GLY A 197 -19.81 -8.42 -7.25
N GLU A 198 -20.07 -8.43 -8.56
CA GLU A 198 -19.65 -9.56 -9.42
C GLU A 198 -18.31 -9.20 -10.08
N VAL A 199 -17.20 -9.61 -9.48
CA VAL A 199 -15.88 -9.47 -10.10
C VAL A 199 -15.73 -10.59 -11.14
N LYS A 200 -15.88 -10.28 -12.43
CA LYS A 200 -15.46 -11.17 -13.53
C LYS A 200 -13.96 -11.01 -13.76
N THR A 201 -13.14 -11.74 -12.99
CA THR A 201 -11.72 -11.89 -13.32
C THR A 201 -11.54 -13.05 -14.31
N THR A 202 -11.03 -12.76 -15.50
CA THR A 202 -10.51 -13.79 -16.40
C THR A 202 -9.22 -14.36 -15.80
N ARG A 203 -9.20 -15.67 -15.58
CA ARG A 203 -7.99 -16.44 -15.24
C ARG A 203 -6.98 -16.43 -16.38
#